data_AF-A0A673B4Q8-F1
#
_entry.id   AF-A0A673B4Q8-F1
#
_cell.length_a   1.000
_cell.length_b   1.000
_cell.length_c   1.000
_cell.angle_alpha   90.00
_cell.angle_beta   90.00
_cell.angle_gamma   90.00
#
_symmetry.space_group_name_H-M   'P 1'
#
loop_
_entity.id
_entity.type
_entity.pdbx_description
1 polymer ?
#
loop_
_entity_poly.entity_id
_entity_poly.type
_entity_poly.pdbx_seq_one_letter_code
_entity_poly.pdbx_strand_id
1 'polypeptide(L)'
;MPLSDTMYCAQQINIPPELPDILKNFTKAAIRTQPKDVLVWSAAYFSALSKGERLPVKDRLEMNVATQKTDTGLTPGLLKTLHKQVFSLMRVNTS
;
A
#
# COMPACT_ATOMS: atom_id res chain seq x y z
N MET A 1 -42.57 -2.34 24.29
CA MET A 1 -42.10 -0.95 24.09
C MET A 1 -41.40 -0.92 22.74
N PRO A 2 -41.75 -0.02 21.80
CA PRO A 2 -41.07 0.05 20.51
C PRO A 2 -39.62 0.53 20.72
N LEU A 3 -38.69 0.02 19.91
CA LEU A 3 -37.28 0.43 19.93
C LEU A 3 -37.21 1.89 19.46
N SER A 4 -36.61 2.76 20.27
CA SER A 4 -36.42 4.16 19.93
C SER A 4 -35.63 4.26 18.62
N ASP A 5 -36.20 4.89 17.59
CA ASP A 5 -35.48 5.26 16.38
C ASP A 5 -34.26 6.07 16.79
N THR A 6 -33.06 5.49 16.63
CA THR A 6 -31.83 6.14 17.03
C THR A 6 -31.57 7.26 16.03
N MET A 7 -32.06 8.48 16.33
CA MET A 7 -31.72 9.67 15.58
C MET A 7 -30.23 9.96 15.77
N TYR A 8 -29.41 9.62 14.78
CA TYR A 8 -28.03 10.07 14.72
C TYR A 8 -27.99 11.48 14.10
N CYS A 9 -27.77 12.50 14.92
CA CYS A 9 -27.51 13.85 14.44
C CYS A 9 -26.01 14.03 14.23
N ALA A 10 -25.59 14.67 13.12
CA ALA A 10 -24.18 14.89 12.80
C ALA A 10 -23.42 15.64 13.92
N GLN A 11 -24.09 16.49 14.69
CA GLN A 11 -23.47 17.20 15.82
C GLN A 11 -23.04 16.29 16.98
N GLN A 12 -23.58 15.06 17.08
CA GLN A 12 -23.20 14.09 18.12
C GLN A 12 -21.92 13.33 17.75
N ILE A 13 -21.50 13.37 16.48
CA ILE A 13 -20.32 12.68 15.99
C ILE A 13 -19.16 13.67 15.96
N ASN A 14 -18.33 13.64 17.01
CA ASN A 14 -17.11 14.43 17.04
C ASN A 14 -16.04 13.77 16.14
N ILE A 15 -15.79 14.36 14.97
CA ILE A 15 -14.75 13.88 14.05
C ILE A 15 -13.45 14.64 14.36
N PRO A 16 -12.36 13.94 14.76
CA PRO A 16 -11.08 14.60 14.97
C PRO A 16 -10.59 15.29 13.68
N PRO A 17 -10.10 16.53 13.75
CA PRO A 17 -9.71 17.29 12.55
C PRO A 17 -8.54 16.67 11.78
N GLU A 18 -7.72 15.85 12.43
CA GLU A 18 -6.57 15.16 11.80
C GLU A 18 -6.96 13.87 11.07
N LEU A 19 -8.13 13.30 11.38
CA LEU A 19 -8.55 12.01 10.84
C LEU A 19 -8.58 11.99 9.29
N PRO A 20 -9.12 13.03 8.60
CA PRO A 20 -9.15 13.05 7.14
C PRO A 20 -7.75 12.96 6.51
N ASP A 21 -6.77 13.67 7.07
CA ASP A 21 -5.41 13.68 6.54
C ASP A 21 -4.67 12.36 6.80
N ILE A 22 -4.87 11.74 7.96
CA ILE A 22 -4.34 10.41 8.28
C ILE A 22 -4.86 9.38 7.26
N LEU A 23 -6.18 9.35 7.02
CA LEU A 23 -6.80 8.42 6.07
C LEU A 23 -6.33 8.67 4.63
N LYS A 24 -6.17 9.94 4.24
CA LYS A 24 -5.63 10.32 2.94
C LYS A 24 -4.20 9.82 2.74
N ASN A 25 -3.34 10.00 3.74
CA ASN A 25 -1.94 9.55 3.69
C ASN A 25 -1.82 8.02 3.70
N PHE A 26 -2.64 7.35 4.52
CA PHE A 26 -2.77 5.90 4.53
C PHE A 26 -3.14 5.37 3.13
N THR A 27 -4.20 5.93 2.54
CA THR A 27 -4.69 5.49 1.22
C THR A 27 -3.65 5.73 0.12
N LYS A 28 -2.98 6.88 0.15
CA LYS A 28 -1.86 7.17 -0.77
C LYS A 28 -0.73 6.15 -0.62
N ALA A 29 -0.35 5.81 0.61
CA ALA A 29 0.70 4.83 0.86
C ALA A 29 0.30 3.44 0.38
N ALA A 30 -0.95 3.01 0.61
CA ALA A 30 -1.49 1.74 0.14
C ALA A 30 -1.48 1.63 -1.39
N ILE A 31 -1.92 2.68 -2.10
CA ILE A 31 -1.90 2.72 -3.57
C ILE A 31 -0.46 2.64 -4.10
N ARG A 32 0.51 3.28 -3.43
CA ARG A 32 1.91 3.26 -3.84
C ARG A 32 2.55 1.90 -3.61
N THR A 33 2.22 1.23 -2.51
CA THR A 33 2.83 -0.05 -2.15
C THR A 33 2.19 -1.24 -2.83
N GLN A 34 0.92 -1.14 -3.24
CA GLN A 34 0.14 -2.23 -3.81
C GLN A 34 0.34 -3.53 -3.01
N PRO A 35 0.04 -3.51 -1.69
CA PRO A 35 0.32 -4.66 -0.83
C PRO A 35 -0.59 -5.82 -1.22
N LYS A 36 -0.03 -7.04 -1.25
CA LYS A 36 -0.83 -8.25 -1.50
C LYS A 36 -1.85 -8.51 -0.39
N ASP A 37 -1.48 -8.16 0.83
CA ASP A 37 -2.31 -8.23 2.02
C ASP A 37 -2.38 -6.83 2.67
N VAL A 38 -3.54 -6.20 2.56
CA VAL A 38 -3.77 -4.85 3.09
C VAL A 38 -3.83 -4.86 4.61
N LEU A 39 -4.33 -5.93 5.23
CA LEU A 39 -4.55 -5.98 6.68
C LEU A 39 -3.21 -6.05 7.43
N VAL A 40 -2.35 -6.97 7.03
CA VAL A 40 -0.98 -7.09 7.57
C VAL A 40 -0.17 -5.81 7.30
N TRP A 41 -0.31 -5.25 6.10
CA TRP A 41 0.36 -3.99 5.75
C TRP A 41 -0.14 -2.81 6.60
N SER A 42 -1.45 -2.74 6.90
CA SER A 42 -2.03 -1.67 7.70
C SER A 42 -1.52 -1.70 9.13
N ALA A 43 -1.42 -2.88 9.74
CA ALA A 43 -0.86 -3.05 11.08
C ALA A 43 0.60 -2.54 11.13
N ALA A 44 1.40 -2.88 10.13
CA ALA A 44 2.77 -2.38 10.01
C ALA A 44 2.81 -0.86 9.78
N TYR A 45 1.94 -0.31 8.94
CA TYR A 45 1.86 1.12 8.63
C TYR A 45 1.58 1.96 9.88
N PHE A 46 0.53 1.62 10.64
CA PHE A 46 0.18 2.37 11.85
C PHE A 46 1.18 2.16 12.99
N SER A 47 1.80 0.98 13.08
CA SER A 47 2.88 0.72 14.04
C SER A 47 4.14 1.55 13.73
N ALA A 48 4.49 1.73 12.45
CA ALA A 48 5.58 2.60 12.05
C ALA A 48 5.23 4.08 12.27
N LEU A 49 3.99 4.47 11.97
CA LEU A 49 3.49 5.84 12.17
C LEU A 49 3.53 6.26 13.64
N SER A 50 3.12 5.38 14.56
CA SER A 50 3.12 5.68 16.00
C SER A 50 4.53 5.81 16.60
N LYS A 51 5.50 5.10 16.02
CA LYS A 51 6.92 5.15 16.42
C LYS A 51 7.71 6.26 15.72
N GLY A 52 7.11 6.96 14.75
CA GLY A 52 7.81 7.93 13.90
C GLY A 52 8.85 7.29 12.97
N GLU A 53 8.71 5.99 12.70
CA GLU A 53 9.62 5.24 11.84
C GLU A 53 9.33 5.48 10.35
N ARG A 54 10.26 5.06 9.49
CA ARG A 54 10.07 5.16 8.04
C ARG A 54 8.88 4.30 7.62
N LEU A 55 7.85 4.95 7.08
CA LEU A 55 6.67 4.27 6.56
C LEU A 55 7.06 3.28 5.46
N PRO A 56 6.30 2.18 5.29
CA PRO A 56 6.47 1.26 4.18
C PRO A 56 6.11 2.01 2.89
N VAL A 57 7.07 2.71 2.29
CA VAL A 57 6.97 3.36 1.00
C VAL A 57 7.68 2.45 0.01
N LYS A 58 6.97 2.00 -1.02
CA LYS A 58 7.59 1.28 -2.13
C LYS A 58 8.61 2.23 -2.78
N ASP A 59 9.87 1.80 -2.82
CA ASP A 59 10.91 2.49 -3.57
C ASP A 59 10.36 2.76 -4.97
N ARG A 60 10.38 4.05 -5.35
CA ARG A 60 9.87 4.50 -6.65
C ARG A 60 10.60 3.68 -7.70
N LEU A 61 9.87 2.79 -8.40
CA LEU A 61 10.37 2.19 -9.63
C LEU A 61 10.77 3.36 -10.52
N GLU A 62 12.07 3.46 -10.82
CA GLU A 62 12.59 4.51 -11.68
C GLU A 62 11.83 4.42 -13.01
N MET A 63 11.14 5.53 -13.33
CA MET A 63 10.46 5.66 -14.59
C MET A 63 11.56 5.88 -15.65
N ASN A 64 11.77 4.83 -16.43
CA ASN A 64 12.64 4.71 -17.57
C ASN A 64 12.48 5.91 -18.51
N VAL A 65 13.42 6.86 -18.44
CA VAL A 65 13.69 7.78 -19.55
C VAL A 65 14.42 6.95 -20.60
N ALA A 66 13.69 6.59 -21.65
CA ALA A 66 14.24 5.95 -22.84
C ALA A 66 15.16 6.93 -23.58
N THR A 67 16.37 7.15 -23.09
CA THR A 67 17.44 7.78 -23.85
C THR A 67 18.45 6.73 -24.26
N GLN A 68 18.15 6.12 -25.39
CA GLN A 68 19.08 5.72 -26.43
C GLN A 68 20.08 4.59 -26.15
N LYS A 69 20.00 3.58 -27.03
CA LYS A 69 21.10 2.73 -27.54
C LYS A 69 21.76 1.77 -26.55
N THR A 70 21.04 0.76 -26.07
CA THR A 70 21.60 -0.61 -25.99
C THR A 70 20.46 -1.62 -26.02
N ASP A 71 20.56 -2.50 -27.00
CA ASP A 71 19.57 -3.49 -27.44
C ASP A 71 19.48 -4.69 -26.48
N THR A 72 18.95 -4.48 -25.29
CA THR A 72 18.30 -5.55 -24.53
C THR A 72 17.18 -4.90 -23.72
N GLY A 73 15.92 -5.16 -24.08
CA GLY A 73 14.73 -4.68 -23.34
C GLY A 73 14.62 -5.18 -21.88
N LEU A 74 15.71 -5.67 -21.31
CA LEU A 74 15.85 -6.16 -19.95
C LEU A 74 16.25 -4.99 -19.04
N THR A 75 15.25 -4.25 -18.56
CA THR A 75 15.49 -3.30 -17.47
C THR A 75 15.74 -4.06 -16.16
N PRO A 76 16.56 -3.52 -15.24
CA PRO A 76 16.74 -4.13 -13.92
C PRO A 76 15.42 -4.32 -13.16
N GLY A 77 14.43 -3.46 -13.42
CA GLY A 77 13.07 -3.58 -12.88
C GLY A 77 12.29 -4.77 -13.46
N LEU A 78 12.39 -5.00 -14.78
CA LEU A 78 11.81 -6.17 -15.43
C LEU A 78 12.48 -7.45 -14.92
N LEU A 79 13.81 -7.45 -14.78
CA LEU A 79 14.56 -8.61 -14.27
C LEU A 79 14.15 -8.97 -12.82
N LYS A 80 14.00 -7.97 -11.93
CA LYS A 80 13.51 -8.19 -10.56
C LYS A 80 12.08 -8.73 -10.53
N THR A 81 11.23 -8.25 -11.44
CA THR A 81 9.83 -8.69 -11.55
C THR A 81 9.76 -10.14 -12.05
N LEU A 82 10.51 -10.47 -13.11
CA LEU A 82 10.61 -11.82 -13.64
C LEU A 82 11.18 -12.79 -12.61
N HIS A 83 12.24 -12.40 -11.89
CA HIS A 83 12.82 -13.23 -10.83
C HIS A 83 11.80 -13.55 -9.73
N LYS A 84 11.01 -12.56 -9.30
CA LYS A 84 9.93 -12.76 -8.33
C LYS A 84 8.82 -13.67 -8.87
N GLN A 85 8.46 -13.55 -10.15
CA GLN A 85 7.44 -14.38 -10.79
C GLN A 85 7.89 -15.84 -10.91
N VAL A 86 9.12 -16.09 -11.37
CA VAL A 86 9.69 -17.43 -11.48
C VAL A 86 9.76 -18.09 -10.11
N PHE A 87 10.23 -17.37 -9.08
CA PHE A 87 10.30 -17.90 -7.73
C PHE A 87 8.91 -18.19 -7.12
N SER A 88 7.91 -17.36 -7.45
CA SER A 88 6.52 -17.61 -7.07
C SER A 88 5.93 -18.81 -7.79
N LEU A 89 6.26 -19.04 -9.05
CA LEU A 89 5.77 -20.17 -9.85
C LEU A 89 6.42 -21.48 -9.43
N MET A 90 7.72 -21.48 -9.10
CA MET A 90 8.44 -22.68 -8.66
C MET A 90 7.94 -23.24 -7.33
N ARG A 91 7.40 -22.38 -6.45
CA ARG A 91 6.78 -22.77 -5.17
C ARG A 91 5.44 -23.48 -5.31
N VAL A 92 4.78 -23.37 -6.46
CA VAL A 92 3.45 -23.98 -6.69
C VAL A 92 3.59 -25.39 -7.28
N ASN A 93 4.75 -25.76 -7.81
CA ASN A 93 4.93 -27.01 -8.57
C ASN A 93 5.61 -28.15 -7.77
N THR A 94 5.65 -28.05 -6.43
CA THR A 94 6.17 -29.10 -5.54
C THR A 94 5.09 -29.58 -4.55
N SER A 95 4.00 -30.14 -5.07
CA SER A 95 3.06 -31.01 -4.35
C SER A 95 2.67 -32.19 -5.24
#